data_AF-A0A8G1XEL8-F1
#
_entry.id   AF-A0A8G1XEL8-F1
#
_cell.length_a   1.000
_cell.length_b   1.000
_cell.length_c   1.000
_cell.angle_alpha   90.00
_cell.angle_beta   90.00
_cell.angle_gamma   90.00
#
_symmetry.space_group_name_H-M   'P 1'
#
loop_
_entity.id
_entity.type
_entity.pdbx_description
1 polymer ?
#
loop_
_entity_poly.entity_id
_entity_poly.type
_entity_poly.pdbx_seq_one_letter_code
_entity_poly.pdbx_strand_id
1 'polypeptide(L)'
;MAKKRGVEPTPEENLAAAIVNGVLGTRTVAVDDQTEPGMIDAWLAGPDEPDDARTIGLEISSTTDGKNQAMWKSINKQYDETVIPGLRGAWTVRFRQGARIGGPPAAKLSEFLKDLERRRETGASLESYEDTTRWAHGWPVPKYATELDMMNSIGIISVAQISTDPALSGRVFASTLGHGVSSPTAEHMAPYVSDFLTTPEGQNKVKKLAKAPEAHLFIWSDSSHMSVGLALRHRFKPVGDPEVPDHIGDIWVASRFEPAAVYRWNRGSGWAVHEVSEELQQVPEPAAAE
;
A
#
# COMPACT_ATOMS: atom_id res chain seq x y z
N MET A 1 33.96 14.90 -17.94
CA MET A 1 33.13 14.00 -17.12
C MET A 1 31.68 14.37 -17.37
N ALA A 2 30.85 13.45 -17.87
CA ALA A 2 29.44 13.72 -18.08
C ALA A 2 28.75 13.83 -16.72
N LYS A 3 28.09 14.96 -16.43
CA LYS A 3 27.18 15.08 -15.28
C LYS A 3 26.15 13.97 -15.42
N LYS A 4 26.02 13.10 -14.41
CA LYS A 4 24.86 12.19 -14.32
C LYS A 4 23.61 13.07 -14.41
N ARG A 5 22.72 12.76 -15.33
CA ARG A 5 21.40 13.39 -15.40
C ARG A 5 20.69 13.02 -14.09
N GLY A 6 20.25 14.03 -13.33
CA GLY A 6 19.52 13.81 -12.09
C GLY A 6 18.27 12.96 -12.36
N VAL A 7 17.90 12.13 -11.39
CA VAL A 7 16.66 11.35 -11.44
C VAL A 7 15.49 12.29 -11.09
N GLU A 8 14.40 12.23 -11.84
CA GLU A 8 13.20 13.01 -11.51
C GLU A 8 12.43 12.35 -10.35
N PRO A 9 11.78 13.14 -9.48
CA PRO A 9 10.94 12.60 -8.41
C PRO A 9 9.82 11.73 -8.98
N THR A 10 9.48 10.69 -8.23
CA THR A 10 8.36 9.82 -8.58
C THR A 10 7.02 10.59 -8.50
N PRO A 11 5.97 10.13 -9.21
CA PRO A 11 4.63 10.71 -9.07
C PRO A 11 4.12 10.74 -7.62
N GLU A 12 4.52 9.77 -6.80
CA GLU A 12 4.20 9.68 -5.37
C GLU A 12 4.83 10.80 -4.56
N GLU A 13 6.11 11.08 -4.83
CA GLU A 13 6.84 12.16 -4.17
C GLU A 13 6.27 13.52 -4.58
N ASN A 14 5.98 13.70 -5.87
CA ASN A 14 5.35 14.91 -6.38
C ASN A 14 3.97 15.15 -5.74
N LEU A 15 3.13 14.12 -5.62
CA LEU A 15 1.81 14.24 -5.01
C LEU A 15 1.91 14.56 -3.50
N ALA A 16 2.75 13.85 -2.76
CA ALA A 16 2.94 14.11 -1.34
C ALA A 16 3.45 15.54 -1.09
N ALA A 17 4.44 16.00 -1.87
CA ALA A 17 4.91 17.37 -1.78
C ALA A 17 3.82 18.40 -2.13
N ALA A 18 3.01 18.13 -3.16
CA ALA A 18 1.89 19.01 -3.53
C ALA A 18 0.82 19.10 -2.44
N ILE A 19 0.48 17.97 -1.79
CA ILE A 19 -0.44 17.95 -0.64
C ILE A 19 0.10 18.81 0.50
N VAL A 20 1.35 18.59 0.90
CA VAL A 20 1.98 19.36 1.99
C VAL A 20 2.03 20.85 1.65
N ASN A 21 2.43 21.20 0.43
CA ASN A 21 2.44 22.58 -0.05
C ASN A 21 1.05 23.23 -0.01
N GLY A 22 0.03 22.52 -0.48
CA GLY A 22 -1.35 23.02 -0.47
C GLY A 22 -1.86 23.29 0.94
N VAL A 23 -1.52 22.44 1.91
CA VAL A 23 -1.97 22.61 3.31
C VAL A 23 -1.17 23.69 4.05
N LEU A 24 0.15 23.77 3.83
CA LEU A 24 1.02 24.72 4.51
C LEU A 24 1.09 26.09 3.83
N GLY A 25 0.62 26.20 2.59
CA GLY A 25 0.81 27.39 1.75
C GLY A 25 2.28 27.56 1.32
N THR A 26 3.03 26.48 1.18
CA THR A 26 4.45 26.47 0.79
C THR A 26 4.64 26.10 -0.68
N ARG A 27 5.89 26.09 -1.15
CA ARG A 27 6.28 25.61 -2.48
C ARG A 27 7.53 24.75 -2.40
N THR A 28 7.66 23.77 -3.30
CA THR A 28 8.89 22.98 -3.45
C THR A 28 9.96 23.81 -4.15
N VAL A 29 11.16 23.87 -3.57
CA VAL A 29 12.30 24.64 -4.10
C VAL A 29 13.47 23.76 -4.57
N ALA A 30 13.59 22.55 -4.03
CA ALA A 30 14.56 21.56 -4.45
C ALA A 30 14.03 20.15 -4.17
N VAL A 31 14.53 19.17 -4.93
CA VAL A 31 14.16 17.75 -4.80
C VAL A 31 15.42 16.88 -4.83
N ASP A 32 15.34 15.67 -4.29
CA ASP A 32 16.41 14.68 -4.41
C ASP A 32 16.56 14.24 -5.88
N ASP A 33 17.66 14.66 -6.50
CA ASP A 33 18.02 14.29 -7.87
C ASP A 33 19.03 13.12 -7.93
N GLN A 34 19.30 12.50 -6.78
CA GLN A 34 20.23 11.40 -6.55
C GLN A 34 21.68 11.69 -6.94
N THR A 35 22.06 12.97 -7.02
CA THR A 35 23.45 13.36 -7.29
C THR A 35 24.35 13.16 -6.07
N GLU A 36 23.79 13.26 -4.86
CA GLU A 36 24.51 13.04 -3.60
C GLU A 36 23.78 12.04 -2.67
N PRO A 37 24.51 11.16 -1.96
CA PRO A 37 23.89 10.24 -1.01
C PRO A 37 23.20 10.98 0.16
N GLY A 38 21.96 10.58 0.45
CA GLY A 38 21.24 11.06 1.65
C GLY A 38 20.70 12.48 1.52
N MET A 39 20.38 12.90 0.30
CA MET A 39 19.57 14.10 0.05
C MET A 39 18.16 13.93 0.61
N ILE A 40 17.55 15.07 0.93
CA ILE A 40 16.15 15.13 1.36
C ILE A 40 15.26 15.07 0.12
N ASP A 41 14.22 14.23 0.15
CA ASP A 41 13.34 13.98 -1.01
C ASP A 41 12.76 15.29 -1.58
N ALA A 42 12.31 16.21 -0.73
CA ALA A 42 11.92 17.58 -1.12
C ALA A 42 12.28 18.64 -0.06
N TRP A 43 12.71 19.81 -0.53
CA TRP A 43 12.83 21.03 0.26
C TRP A 43 11.70 21.99 -0.07
N LEU A 44 11.02 22.50 0.95
CA LEU A 44 9.94 23.47 0.82
C LEU A 44 10.34 24.81 1.42
N ALA A 45 9.71 25.86 0.91
CA ALA A 45 9.84 27.23 1.38
C ALA A 45 8.51 27.96 1.36
N GLY A 46 8.39 29.04 2.12
CA GLY A 46 7.29 29.97 2.03
C GLY A 46 7.19 30.65 0.65
N PRO A 47 6.03 31.22 0.30
CA PRO A 47 5.81 31.82 -1.01
C PRO A 47 6.68 33.06 -1.24
N ASP A 48 6.97 33.80 -0.17
CA ASP A 48 7.77 35.03 -0.19
C ASP A 48 9.27 34.79 0.06
N GLU A 49 9.66 33.54 0.34
CA GLU A 49 11.07 33.18 0.56
C GLU A 49 11.82 33.01 -0.77
N PRO A 50 13.15 33.24 -0.80
CA PRO A 50 13.98 32.99 -1.97
C PRO A 50 13.92 31.54 -2.48
N ASP A 51 14.20 31.33 -3.78
CA ASP A 51 14.22 29.98 -4.40
C ASP A 51 15.29 29.04 -3.85
N ASP A 52 16.28 29.56 -3.12
CA ASP A 52 17.29 28.77 -2.44
C ASP A 52 17.01 28.59 -0.93
N ALA A 53 15.89 29.13 -0.42
CA ALA A 53 15.48 28.95 0.96
C ALA A 53 15.09 27.49 1.23
N ARG A 54 15.87 26.80 2.07
CA ARG A 54 15.65 25.40 2.46
C ARG A 54 15.17 25.35 3.90
N THR A 55 13.94 25.77 4.14
CA THR A 55 13.39 25.93 5.49
C THR A 55 12.76 24.65 6.01
N ILE A 56 11.98 23.96 5.17
CA ILE A 56 11.29 22.72 5.55
C ILE A 56 11.85 21.56 4.73
N GLY A 57 12.41 20.57 5.41
CA GLY A 57 12.79 19.29 4.80
C GLY A 57 11.62 18.32 4.85
N LEU A 58 11.24 17.75 3.71
CA LEU A 58 10.19 16.75 3.57
C LEU A 58 10.77 15.43 3.08
N GLU A 59 10.75 14.42 3.92
CA GLU A 59 10.98 13.03 3.51
C GLU A 59 9.67 12.33 3.24
N ILE A 60 9.64 11.51 2.20
CA ILE A 60 8.44 10.82 1.73
C ILE A 60 8.76 9.32 1.77
N SER A 61 7.98 8.60 2.57
CA SER A 61 8.02 7.14 2.60
C SER A 61 6.76 6.59 1.95
N SER A 62 6.98 5.55 1.16
CA SER A 62 5.91 4.67 0.74
C SER A 62 6.06 3.39 1.54
N THR A 63 5.12 3.13 2.46
CA THR A 63 5.15 1.87 3.25
C THR A 63 4.86 0.64 2.40
N THR A 64 4.79 0.78 1.07
CA THR A 64 4.84 -0.36 0.15
C THR A 64 6.08 -1.19 0.41
N ASP A 65 5.91 -2.21 1.24
CA ASP A 65 6.90 -3.24 1.52
C ASP A 65 7.46 -3.71 0.17
N GLY A 66 8.78 -3.63 0.00
CA GLY A 66 9.42 -4.10 -1.23
C GLY A 66 9.05 -5.55 -1.57
N LYS A 67 8.66 -6.36 -0.57
CA LYS A 67 8.09 -7.70 -0.79
C LYS A 67 6.66 -7.66 -1.32
N ASN A 68 5.83 -6.70 -0.91
CA ASN A 68 4.48 -6.48 -1.42
C ASN A 68 4.53 -5.98 -2.87
N GLN A 69 5.41 -5.02 -3.19
CA GLN A 69 5.65 -4.61 -4.59
C GLN A 69 6.16 -5.77 -5.45
N ALA A 70 7.13 -6.55 -4.95
CA ALA A 70 7.65 -7.71 -5.68
C ALA A 70 6.59 -8.81 -5.88
N MET A 71 5.71 -9.02 -4.89
CA MET A 71 4.57 -9.91 -5.01
C MET A 71 3.61 -9.44 -6.09
N TRP A 72 3.15 -8.19 -6.05
CA TRP A 72 2.23 -7.64 -7.05
C TRP A 72 2.83 -7.65 -8.45
N LYS A 73 4.11 -7.30 -8.60
CA LYS A 73 4.82 -7.45 -9.87
C LYS A 73 4.81 -8.89 -10.38
N SER A 74 4.95 -9.88 -9.50
CA SER A 74 4.88 -11.31 -9.86
C SER A 74 3.47 -11.74 -10.25
N ILE A 75 2.45 -11.28 -9.51
CA ILE A 75 1.04 -11.60 -9.74
C ILE A 75 0.55 -10.99 -11.05
N ASN A 76 0.77 -9.69 -11.26
CA ASN A 76 0.29 -8.96 -12.45
C ASN A 76 0.93 -9.54 -13.73
N LYS A 77 2.24 -9.82 -13.69
CA LYS A 77 2.93 -10.52 -14.78
C LYS A 77 2.25 -11.83 -15.17
N GLN A 78 1.57 -12.50 -14.25
CA GLN A 78 0.96 -13.80 -14.46
C GLN A 78 -0.53 -13.73 -14.81
N TYR A 79 -1.27 -12.70 -14.39
CA TYR A 79 -2.75 -12.73 -14.41
C TYR A 79 -3.46 -11.47 -14.96
N ASP A 80 -2.85 -10.29 -15.07
CA ASP A 80 -3.58 -9.05 -15.45
C ASP A 80 -4.29 -9.19 -16.81
N GLU A 81 -3.61 -9.79 -17.78
CA GLU A 81 -4.14 -9.99 -19.15
C GLU A 81 -4.19 -11.45 -19.56
N THR A 82 -3.82 -12.37 -18.66
CA THR A 82 -3.70 -13.79 -19.01
C THR A 82 -5.03 -14.50 -18.84
N VAL A 83 -5.52 -15.10 -19.92
CA VAL A 83 -6.65 -16.04 -19.90
C VAL A 83 -6.10 -17.45 -19.67
N ILE A 84 -6.52 -18.10 -18.58
CA ILE A 84 -6.12 -19.47 -18.26
C ILE A 84 -6.91 -20.45 -19.15
N PRO A 85 -6.25 -21.22 -20.03
CA PRO A 85 -6.95 -22.14 -20.92
C PRO A 85 -7.71 -23.23 -20.15
N GLY A 86 -8.98 -23.44 -20.51
CA GLY A 86 -9.84 -24.48 -19.94
C GLY A 86 -10.54 -24.11 -18.65
N LEU A 87 -10.30 -22.93 -18.09
CA LEU A 87 -11.03 -22.39 -16.95
C LEU A 87 -12.27 -21.62 -17.45
N ARG A 88 -13.47 -21.97 -16.95
CA ARG A 88 -14.75 -21.50 -17.49
C ARG A 88 -15.31 -20.29 -16.77
N GLY A 89 -15.03 -20.17 -15.48
CA GLY A 89 -15.43 -19.03 -14.67
C GLY A 89 -14.35 -17.96 -14.61
N ALA A 90 -14.75 -16.84 -14.03
CA ALA A 90 -13.87 -15.79 -13.57
C ALA A 90 -13.72 -15.92 -12.05
N TRP A 91 -12.49 -15.85 -11.56
CA TRP A 91 -12.16 -16.16 -10.17
C TRP A 91 -11.50 -14.97 -9.50
N THR A 92 -11.90 -14.64 -8.27
CA THR A 92 -11.06 -13.85 -7.38
C THR A 92 -10.18 -14.77 -6.56
N VAL A 93 -8.91 -14.38 -6.39
CA VAL A 93 -7.92 -15.14 -5.62
C VAL A 93 -7.28 -14.21 -4.61
N ARG A 94 -7.44 -14.53 -3.33
CA ARG A 94 -6.82 -13.79 -2.22
C ARG A 94 -5.44 -14.37 -1.91
N PHE A 95 -4.40 -13.57 -2.06
CA PHE A 95 -3.01 -13.93 -1.76
C PHE A 95 -2.58 -13.42 -0.38
N ARG A 96 -1.68 -14.17 0.27
CA ARG A 96 -0.94 -13.69 1.45
C ARG A 96 0.13 -12.68 1.02
N GLN A 97 0.43 -11.73 1.90
CA GLN A 97 1.57 -10.83 1.71
C GLN A 97 2.87 -11.62 1.47
N GLY A 98 3.63 -11.20 0.46
CA GLY A 98 4.88 -11.84 0.07
C GLY A 98 4.72 -13.15 -0.72
N ALA A 99 3.50 -13.52 -1.15
CA ALA A 99 3.30 -14.64 -2.06
C ALA A 99 4.16 -14.49 -3.32
N ARG A 100 4.73 -15.60 -3.81
CA ARG A 100 5.49 -15.63 -5.05
C ARG A 100 4.79 -16.55 -6.03
N ILE A 101 4.00 -15.95 -6.92
CA ILE A 101 3.24 -16.70 -7.92
C ILE A 101 3.91 -16.53 -9.27
N GLY A 102 4.54 -17.59 -9.74
CA GLY A 102 5.14 -17.69 -11.07
C GLY A 102 5.66 -19.09 -11.31
N GLY A 103 5.64 -19.58 -12.56
CA GLY A 103 6.09 -20.94 -12.87
C GLY A 103 5.26 -22.02 -12.15
N PRO A 104 5.87 -22.95 -11.37
CA PRO A 104 5.13 -24.06 -10.78
C PRO A 104 3.96 -23.66 -9.85
N PRO A 105 4.08 -22.68 -8.93
CA PRO A 105 2.94 -22.14 -8.18
C PRO A 105 1.75 -21.69 -9.04
N ALA A 106 1.99 -21.01 -10.17
CA ALA A 106 0.92 -20.51 -11.04
C ALA A 106 0.19 -21.67 -11.76
N ALA A 107 0.94 -22.72 -12.16
CA ALA A 107 0.37 -23.94 -12.72
C ALA A 107 -0.48 -24.69 -11.68
N LYS A 108 -0.03 -24.78 -10.43
CA LYS A 108 -0.80 -25.38 -9.33
C LYS A 108 -2.11 -24.64 -9.09
N LEU A 109 -2.09 -23.30 -9.06
CA LEU A 109 -3.31 -22.51 -8.93
C LEU A 109 -4.28 -22.78 -10.09
N SER A 110 -3.77 -22.76 -11.33
CA SER A 110 -4.59 -23.00 -12.52
C SER A 110 -5.30 -24.35 -12.47
N GLU A 111 -4.58 -25.42 -12.10
CA GLU A 111 -5.16 -26.76 -11.97
C GLU A 111 -6.13 -26.87 -10.80
N PHE A 112 -5.84 -26.19 -9.69
CA PHE A 112 -6.75 -26.12 -8.55
C PHE A 112 -8.09 -25.49 -8.91
N LEU A 113 -8.10 -24.33 -9.58
CA LEU A 113 -9.35 -23.66 -9.99
C LEU A 113 -10.17 -24.53 -10.95
N LYS A 114 -9.53 -25.19 -11.92
CA LYS A 114 -10.20 -26.13 -12.83
C LYS A 114 -10.80 -27.33 -12.07
N ASP A 115 -10.12 -27.80 -11.03
CA ASP A 115 -10.62 -28.90 -10.23
C ASP A 115 -11.86 -28.53 -9.41
N LEU A 116 -11.88 -27.30 -8.87
CA LEU A 116 -13.08 -26.74 -8.23
C LEU A 116 -14.26 -26.69 -9.22
N GLU A 117 -14.04 -26.20 -10.44
CA GLU A 117 -15.07 -26.16 -11.48
C GLU A 117 -15.59 -27.56 -11.84
N ARG A 118 -14.69 -28.54 -11.95
CA ARG A 118 -15.05 -29.94 -12.21
C ARG A 118 -15.96 -30.50 -11.12
N ARG A 119 -15.69 -30.13 -9.86
CA ARG A 119 -16.48 -30.52 -8.68
C ARG A 119 -17.71 -29.65 -8.45
N ARG A 120 -17.90 -28.60 -9.26
CA ARG A 120 -18.95 -27.58 -9.11
C ARG A 120 -18.88 -26.85 -7.77
N GLU A 121 -17.67 -26.68 -7.25
CA GLU A 121 -17.39 -25.88 -6.05
C GLU A 121 -17.08 -24.45 -6.48
N THR A 122 -17.68 -23.46 -5.82
CA THR A 122 -17.55 -22.04 -6.18
C THR A 122 -16.48 -21.31 -5.36
N GLY A 123 -15.78 -22.01 -4.46
CA GLY A 123 -14.75 -21.41 -3.63
C GLY A 123 -14.01 -22.40 -2.72
N ALA A 124 -12.94 -21.90 -2.12
CA ALA A 124 -12.18 -22.57 -1.07
C ALA A 124 -11.52 -21.51 -0.19
N SER A 125 -11.44 -21.75 1.12
CA SER A 125 -10.72 -20.85 2.04
C SER A 125 -9.92 -21.59 3.11
N LEU A 126 -8.75 -21.04 3.43
CA LEU A 126 -7.98 -21.38 4.62
C LEU A 126 -8.63 -20.86 5.91
N GLU A 127 -9.64 -20.00 5.80
CA GLU A 127 -10.36 -19.43 6.93
C GLU A 127 -11.67 -20.18 7.16
N SER A 128 -11.80 -20.79 8.32
CA SER A 128 -12.92 -21.67 8.68
C SER A 128 -14.29 -20.98 8.69
N TYR A 129 -14.31 -19.66 8.90
CA TYR A 129 -15.55 -18.88 8.85
C TYR A 129 -16.02 -18.56 7.43
N GLU A 130 -15.13 -18.62 6.44
CA GLU A 130 -15.47 -18.38 5.03
C GLU A 130 -15.89 -19.66 4.30
N ASP A 131 -15.47 -20.84 4.80
CA ASP A 131 -15.75 -22.13 4.17
C ASP A 131 -16.28 -23.15 5.17
N THR A 132 -17.60 -23.18 5.34
CA THR A 132 -18.23 -24.15 6.26
C THR A 132 -18.27 -25.58 5.71
N THR A 133 -17.95 -25.77 4.43
CA THR A 133 -18.01 -27.09 3.78
C THR A 133 -16.72 -27.88 3.97
N ARG A 134 -15.59 -27.19 4.07
CA ARG A 134 -14.26 -27.82 4.23
C ARG A 134 -13.81 -27.93 5.67
N TRP A 135 -14.52 -27.29 6.61
CA TRP A 135 -14.17 -27.24 8.02
C TRP A 135 -15.24 -27.92 8.88
N ALA A 136 -14.88 -29.03 9.53
CA ALA A 136 -15.70 -29.71 10.53
C ALA A 136 -15.29 -29.26 11.94
N HIS A 137 -16.17 -28.56 12.65
CA HIS A 137 -15.92 -28.07 14.01
C HIS A 137 -14.60 -27.30 14.18
N GLY A 138 -14.24 -26.47 13.18
CA GLY A 138 -13.00 -25.70 13.20
C GLY A 138 -11.74 -26.44 12.75
N TRP A 139 -11.86 -27.71 12.31
CA TRP A 139 -10.76 -28.49 11.75
C TRP A 139 -11.01 -28.82 10.27
N PRO A 140 -9.96 -28.88 9.42
CA PRO A 140 -10.13 -29.32 8.04
C PRO A 140 -10.71 -30.73 7.97
N VAL A 141 -11.69 -30.94 7.09
CA VAL A 141 -12.14 -32.29 6.74
C VAL A 141 -10.97 -32.99 6.03
N PRO A 142 -10.57 -34.22 6.43
CA PRO A 142 -9.37 -34.89 5.90
C PRO A 142 -9.30 -34.97 4.37
N LYS A 143 -10.47 -35.09 3.71
CA LYS A 143 -10.60 -35.09 2.24
C LYS A 143 -10.00 -33.85 1.57
N TYR A 144 -10.02 -32.70 2.24
CA TYR A 144 -9.56 -31.41 1.69
C TYR A 144 -8.20 -30.96 2.26
N ALA A 145 -7.58 -31.73 3.17
CA ALA A 145 -6.33 -31.35 3.83
C ALA A 145 -5.20 -31.04 2.84
N THR A 146 -4.99 -31.91 1.84
CA THR A 146 -3.96 -31.72 0.80
C THR A 146 -4.17 -30.44 -0.01
N GLU A 147 -5.43 -30.06 -0.26
CA GLU A 147 -5.76 -28.83 -1.00
C GLU A 147 -5.46 -27.59 -0.16
N LEU A 148 -5.81 -27.60 1.12
CA LEU A 148 -5.51 -26.51 2.04
C LEU A 148 -3.99 -26.37 2.26
N ASP A 149 -3.27 -27.48 2.37
CA ASP A 149 -1.80 -27.48 2.42
C ASP A 149 -1.20 -26.91 1.14
N MET A 150 -1.77 -27.26 -0.02
CA MET A 150 -1.35 -26.71 -1.31
C MET A 150 -1.59 -25.19 -1.35
N MET A 151 -2.79 -24.72 -1.01
CA MET A 151 -3.14 -23.28 -0.96
C MET A 151 -2.15 -22.54 -0.04
N ASN A 152 -1.91 -23.08 1.15
CA ASN A 152 -0.95 -22.53 2.10
C ASN A 152 0.48 -22.48 1.52
N SER A 153 0.90 -23.53 0.81
CA SER A 153 2.25 -23.63 0.21
C SER A 153 2.51 -22.63 -0.92
N ILE A 154 1.46 -22.19 -1.63
CA ILE A 154 1.56 -21.19 -2.69
C ILE A 154 1.08 -19.81 -2.24
N GLY A 155 0.79 -19.64 -0.95
CA GLY A 155 0.44 -18.34 -0.37
C GLY A 155 -0.95 -17.84 -0.76
N ILE A 156 -1.92 -18.73 -0.96
CA ILE A 156 -3.32 -18.40 -1.23
C ILE A 156 -4.12 -18.55 0.05
N ILE A 157 -4.91 -17.54 0.39
CA ILE A 157 -5.82 -17.55 1.53
C ILE A 157 -7.18 -18.10 1.10
N SER A 158 -7.75 -17.55 0.03
CA SER A 158 -9.06 -17.97 -0.47
C SER A 158 -9.19 -17.80 -1.98
N VAL A 159 -10.14 -18.52 -2.56
CA VAL A 159 -10.57 -18.36 -3.94
C VAL A 159 -12.08 -18.36 -3.98
N ALA A 160 -12.67 -17.53 -4.85
CA ALA A 160 -14.11 -17.52 -5.08
C ALA A 160 -14.40 -17.25 -6.56
N GLN A 161 -15.33 -18.01 -7.13
CA GLN A 161 -15.83 -17.75 -8.47
C GLN A 161 -16.76 -16.53 -8.40
N ILE A 162 -16.45 -15.49 -9.17
CA ILE A 162 -17.20 -14.22 -9.15
C ILE A 162 -18.09 -14.04 -10.37
N SER A 163 -17.86 -14.82 -11.45
CA SER A 163 -18.70 -14.79 -12.64
C SER A 163 -18.57 -16.08 -13.43
N THR A 164 -19.64 -16.43 -14.16
CA THR A 164 -19.65 -17.46 -15.21
C THR A 164 -19.90 -16.86 -16.60
N ASP A 165 -19.80 -15.54 -16.73
CA ASP A 165 -19.91 -14.84 -18.01
C ASP A 165 -18.79 -15.30 -18.96
N PRO A 166 -19.11 -15.82 -20.17
CA PRO A 166 -18.13 -16.17 -21.18
C PRO A 166 -17.10 -15.09 -21.50
N ALA A 167 -17.46 -13.80 -21.38
CA ALA A 167 -16.54 -12.68 -21.62
C ALA A 167 -15.42 -12.58 -20.57
N LEU A 168 -15.64 -13.15 -19.38
CA LEU A 168 -14.70 -13.14 -18.26
C LEU A 168 -14.09 -14.53 -18.00
N SER A 169 -14.42 -15.54 -18.81
CA SER A 169 -13.93 -16.91 -18.65
C SER A 169 -12.40 -16.97 -18.64
N GLY A 170 -11.87 -17.70 -17.66
CA GLY A 170 -10.45 -17.96 -17.53
C GLY A 170 -9.64 -16.83 -16.90
N ARG A 171 -10.30 -15.75 -16.44
CA ARG A 171 -9.64 -14.62 -15.77
C ARG A 171 -9.50 -14.87 -14.27
N VAL A 172 -8.37 -14.39 -13.73
CA VAL A 172 -8.08 -14.37 -12.29
C VAL A 172 -7.91 -12.92 -11.86
N PHE A 173 -8.74 -12.50 -10.91
CA PHE A 173 -8.70 -11.19 -10.27
C PHE A 173 -8.01 -11.34 -8.92
N ALA A 174 -6.74 -10.95 -8.88
CA ALA A 174 -5.95 -11.01 -7.67
C ALA A 174 -6.45 -9.99 -6.63
N SER A 175 -6.49 -10.41 -5.37
CA SER A 175 -6.79 -9.58 -4.22
C SER A 175 -5.82 -9.91 -3.09
N THR A 176 -5.54 -8.95 -2.24
CA THR A 176 -4.78 -9.16 -1.00
C THR A 176 -5.56 -8.65 0.19
N LEU A 177 -6.91 -8.69 0.14
CA LEU A 177 -7.79 -8.31 1.26
C LEU A 177 -7.49 -9.16 2.50
N GLY A 178 -6.39 -8.90 3.19
CA GLY A 178 -6.11 -9.38 4.52
C GLY A 178 -7.17 -8.76 5.38
N HIS A 179 -8.17 -9.55 5.78
CA HIS A 179 -9.23 -9.04 6.60
C HIS A 179 -8.66 -8.41 7.87
N GLY A 180 -8.91 -7.12 8.03
CA GLY A 180 -9.14 -6.54 9.34
C GLY A 180 -10.64 -6.23 9.42
N VAL A 181 -11.28 -6.57 10.54
CA VAL A 181 -12.37 -5.73 11.02
C VAL A 181 -11.72 -4.37 11.28
N SER A 182 -11.91 -3.41 10.37
CA SER A 182 -11.40 -2.07 10.63
C SER A 182 -12.18 -1.52 11.83
N SER A 183 -11.48 -1.10 12.87
CA SER A 183 -12.12 -0.27 13.89
C SER A 183 -12.75 0.94 13.18
N PRO A 184 -14.00 1.32 13.49
CA PRO A 184 -14.62 2.55 12.95
C PRO A 184 -14.02 3.80 13.62
N THR A 185 -12.71 3.79 13.89
CA THR A 185 -11.97 4.80 14.64
C THR A 185 -10.56 4.94 14.08
N ALA A 186 -9.90 6.04 14.40
CA ALA A 186 -8.50 6.30 14.04
C ALA A 186 -7.51 6.06 15.20
N GLU A 187 -7.90 5.26 16.20
CA GLU A 187 -7.09 4.97 17.41
C GLU A 187 -5.76 4.26 17.10
N HIS A 188 -5.68 3.56 15.97
CA HIS A 188 -4.51 2.83 15.54
C HIS A 188 -3.44 3.71 14.85
N MET A 189 -3.72 4.98 14.59
CA MET A 189 -2.82 5.83 13.81
C MET A 189 -1.51 6.14 14.54
N ALA A 190 -1.57 6.50 15.82
CA ALA A 190 -0.38 6.79 16.61
C ALA A 190 0.53 5.55 16.76
N PRO A 191 0.01 4.35 17.11
CA PRO A 191 0.78 3.11 17.05
C PRO A 191 1.35 2.81 15.66
N TYR A 192 0.56 2.96 14.59
CA TYR A 192 1.00 2.72 13.21
C TYR A 192 2.21 3.58 12.82
N VAL A 193 2.18 4.88 13.13
CA VAL A 193 3.31 5.79 12.90
C VAL A 193 4.51 5.41 13.76
N SER A 194 4.29 5.10 15.04
CA SER A 194 5.36 4.70 15.96
C SER A 194 6.08 3.44 15.46
N ASP A 195 5.31 2.41 15.07
CA ASP A 195 5.84 1.17 14.51
C ASP A 195 6.64 1.43 13.23
N PHE A 196 6.11 2.24 12.30
CA PHE A 196 6.83 2.62 11.09
C PHE A 196 8.18 3.27 11.42
N LEU A 197 8.21 4.18 12.39
CA LEU A 197 9.44 4.87 12.79
C LEU A 197 10.49 3.90 13.34
N THR A 198 10.11 2.76 13.93
CA THR A 198 11.09 1.73 14.36
C THR A 198 11.70 0.91 13.22
N THR A 199 11.11 0.94 12.02
CA THR A 199 11.62 0.16 10.88
C THR A 199 12.94 0.74 10.34
N PRO A 200 13.77 -0.06 9.65
CA PRO A 200 14.97 0.46 8.99
C PRO A 200 14.68 1.59 7.99
N GLU A 201 13.54 1.53 7.31
CA GLU A 201 13.10 2.59 6.39
C GLU A 201 12.78 3.88 7.16
N GLY A 202 11.90 3.81 8.16
CA GLY A 202 11.57 4.94 9.02
C GLY A 202 12.81 5.58 9.63
N GLN A 203 13.71 4.78 10.20
CA GLN A 203 14.98 5.26 10.77
C GLN A 203 15.89 5.95 9.74
N ASN A 204 15.92 5.46 8.48
CA ASN A 204 16.67 6.11 7.42
C ASN A 204 16.10 7.49 7.08
N LYS A 205 14.76 7.60 6.99
CA LYS A 205 14.06 8.87 6.76
C LYS A 205 14.30 9.87 7.90
N VAL A 206 14.15 9.42 9.14
CA VAL A 206 14.45 10.21 10.36
C VAL A 206 15.88 10.76 10.34
N LYS A 207 16.85 9.94 9.93
CA LYS A 207 18.27 10.33 9.86
C LYS A 207 18.53 11.42 8.81
N LYS A 208 17.89 11.32 7.64
CA LYS A 208 18.01 12.35 6.59
C LYS A 208 17.47 13.70 7.07
N LEU A 209 16.30 13.67 7.74
CA LEU A 209 15.63 14.86 8.26
C LEU A 209 16.37 15.58 9.39
N ALA A 210 17.33 14.94 10.06
CA ALA A 210 18.09 15.56 11.16
C ALA A 210 18.90 16.81 10.76
N LYS A 211 19.04 17.06 9.45
CA LYS A 211 19.74 18.24 8.91
C LYS A 211 18.80 19.39 8.54
N ALA A 212 17.49 19.18 8.57
CA ALA A 212 16.51 20.20 8.20
C ALA A 212 16.22 21.14 9.39
N PRO A 213 16.03 22.45 9.16
CA PRO A 213 15.59 23.37 10.21
C PRO A 213 14.21 22.99 10.76
N GLU A 214 13.28 22.65 9.86
CA GLU A 214 11.97 22.08 10.16
C GLU A 214 11.85 20.74 9.41
N ALA A 215 11.52 19.67 10.13
CA ALA A 215 11.53 18.32 9.58
C ALA A 215 10.13 17.72 9.52
N HIS A 216 9.70 17.37 8.31
CA HIS A 216 8.41 16.80 8.00
C HIS A 216 8.61 15.40 7.40
N LEU A 217 7.83 14.44 7.87
CA LEU A 217 7.81 13.09 7.31
C LEU A 217 6.42 12.78 6.77
N PHE A 218 6.35 12.42 5.49
CA PHE A 218 5.12 11.97 4.83
C PHE A 218 5.14 10.46 4.67
N ILE A 219 4.04 9.80 5.06
CA ILE A 219 3.88 8.35 5.03
C ILE A 219 2.67 8.03 4.15
N TRP A 220 2.91 7.40 3.00
CA TRP A 220 1.85 6.71 2.27
C TRP A 220 1.57 5.37 2.94
N SER A 221 0.33 5.18 3.40
CA SER A 221 -0.11 3.89 3.91
C SER A 221 -0.24 2.88 2.78
N ASP A 222 0.31 1.68 3.00
CA ASP A 222 0.14 0.53 2.10
C ASP A 222 -1.37 0.22 1.94
N SER A 223 -1.76 -0.25 0.75
CA SER A 223 -3.14 -0.64 0.46
C SER A 223 -3.66 -1.78 1.36
N SER A 224 -2.76 -2.56 1.95
CA SER A 224 -3.07 -3.56 2.98
C SER A 224 -3.49 -2.97 4.33
N HIS A 225 -3.15 -1.70 4.62
CA HIS A 225 -3.60 -0.98 5.82
C HIS A 225 -4.97 -0.34 5.60
N MET A 226 -5.98 -1.16 5.29
CA MET A 226 -7.35 -0.70 5.01
C MET A 226 -7.92 0.19 6.13
N SER A 227 -7.54 -0.06 7.38
CA SER A 227 -7.98 0.74 8.53
C SER A 227 -7.55 2.21 8.43
N VAL A 228 -6.38 2.50 7.86
CA VAL A 228 -5.89 3.88 7.66
C VAL A 228 -6.75 4.60 6.63
N GLY A 229 -6.94 4.00 5.45
CA GLY A 229 -7.76 4.63 4.41
C GLY A 229 -9.24 4.72 4.77
N LEU A 230 -9.83 3.71 5.43
CA LEU A 230 -11.21 3.81 5.91
C LEU A 230 -11.37 4.88 6.99
N ALA A 231 -10.41 5.01 7.91
CA ALA A 231 -10.42 6.10 8.88
C ALA A 231 -10.35 7.46 8.16
N LEU A 232 -9.45 7.61 7.18
CA LEU A 232 -9.32 8.82 6.36
C LEU A 232 -10.61 9.13 5.62
N ARG A 233 -11.22 8.16 4.93
CA ARG A 233 -12.51 8.28 4.23
C ARG A 233 -13.60 8.88 5.11
N HIS A 234 -13.67 8.44 6.36
CA HIS A 234 -14.65 8.89 7.33
C HIS A 234 -14.20 10.10 8.17
N ARG A 235 -12.99 10.64 7.93
CA ARG A 235 -12.40 11.77 8.65
C ARG A 235 -12.36 11.55 10.16
N PHE A 236 -12.16 10.31 10.60
CA PHE A 236 -12.06 10.02 12.03
C PHE A 236 -10.80 10.65 12.60
N LYS A 237 -10.94 11.55 13.57
CA LYS A 237 -9.79 12.19 14.18
C LYS A 237 -8.95 11.15 14.96
N PRO A 238 -7.65 10.99 14.67
CA PRO A 238 -6.80 10.13 15.48
C PRO A 238 -6.66 10.63 16.92
N VAL A 239 -6.37 9.70 17.82
CA VAL A 239 -6.16 9.97 19.25
C VAL A 239 -4.79 9.46 19.67
N GLY A 240 -4.25 10.06 20.73
CA GLY A 240 -2.91 9.79 21.22
C GLY A 240 -1.81 10.38 20.34
N ASP A 241 -0.61 10.49 20.90
CA ASP A 241 0.56 10.97 20.20
C ASP A 241 1.45 9.78 19.80
N PRO A 242 1.95 9.75 18.55
CA PRO A 242 2.98 8.80 18.16
C PRO A 242 4.31 9.07 18.87
N GLU A 243 5.13 8.04 19.01
CA GLU A 243 6.51 8.15 19.50
C GLU A 243 7.42 8.70 18.40
N VAL A 244 7.56 10.03 18.34
CA VAL A 244 8.28 10.73 17.26
C VAL A 244 9.57 11.38 17.78
N PRO A 245 10.74 11.15 17.13
CA PRO A 245 12.00 11.81 17.48
C PRO A 245 11.90 13.34 17.52
N ASP A 246 12.51 13.96 18.55
CA ASP A 246 12.37 15.38 18.92
C ASP A 246 12.63 16.40 17.79
N HIS A 247 13.40 16.03 16.76
CA HIS A 247 13.66 16.94 15.64
C HIS A 247 12.57 16.93 14.56
N ILE A 248 11.71 15.91 14.49
CA ILE A 248 10.61 15.85 13.53
C ILE A 248 9.41 16.60 14.09
N GLY A 249 9.02 17.71 13.47
CA GLY A 249 7.90 18.54 13.92
C GLY A 249 6.55 17.98 13.50
N ASP A 250 6.49 17.40 12.30
CA ASP A 250 5.26 17.04 11.63
C ASP A 250 5.31 15.67 10.95
N ILE A 251 4.27 14.88 11.15
CA ILE A 251 4.02 13.61 10.46
C ILE A 251 2.75 13.72 9.63
N TRP A 252 2.82 13.32 8.38
CA TRP A 252 1.70 13.27 7.47
C TRP A 252 1.39 11.81 7.13
N VAL A 253 0.13 11.42 7.17
CA VAL A 253 -0.30 10.06 6.79
C VAL A 253 -1.45 10.15 5.79
N ALA A 254 -1.23 9.57 4.62
CA ALA A 254 -2.22 9.52 3.53
C ALA A 254 -2.41 8.08 3.03
N SER A 255 -3.54 7.82 2.37
CA SER A 255 -3.82 6.55 1.72
C SER A 255 -3.97 6.75 0.21
N ARG A 256 -3.37 5.85 -0.58
CA ARG A 256 -3.48 5.92 -2.05
C ARG A 256 -4.86 5.50 -2.55
N PHE A 257 -5.56 4.64 -1.82
CA PHE A 257 -6.91 4.20 -2.21
C PHE A 257 -8.02 5.12 -1.70
N GLU A 258 -7.70 6.03 -0.76
CA GLU A 258 -8.61 7.06 -0.25
C GLU A 258 -7.87 8.43 -0.22
N PRO A 259 -7.57 9.01 -1.40
CA PRO A 259 -6.68 10.17 -1.53
C PRO A 259 -7.33 11.50 -1.13
N ALA A 260 -8.63 11.51 -0.84
CA ALA A 260 -9.39 12.73 -0.57
C ALA A 260 -9.02 13.41 0.76
N ALA A 261 -8.29 12.74 1.66
CA ALA A 261 -7.83 13.33 2.90
C ALA A 261 -6.45 12.84 3.33
N VAL A 262 -5.81 13.66 4.17
CA VAL A 262 -4.55 13.38 4.84
C VAL A 262 -4.65 13.72 6.32
N TYR A 263 -4.02 12.92 7.17
CA TYR A 263 -3.78 13.28 8.56
C TYR A 263 -2.47 14.03 8.69
N ARG A 264 -2.47 15.08 9.52
CA ARG A 264 -1.26 15.76 9.97
C ARG A 264 -1.20 15.64 11.48
N TRP A 265 -0.16 15.02 12.01
CA TRP A 265 0.21 15.18 13.41
C TRP A 265 1.30 16.23 13.51
N ASN A 266 1.11 17.21 14.39
CA ASN A 266 2.12 18.19 14.73
C ASN A 266 2.43 18.07 16.23
N ARG A 267 3.71 18.07 16.61
CA ARG A 267 4.11 17.88 18.02
C ARG A 267 3.43 18.85 19.00
N GLY A 268 3.17 20.09 18.58
CA GLY A 268 2.59 21.12 19.43
C GLY A 268 1.06 21.14 19.48
N SER A 269 0.39 20.61 18.45
CA SER A 269 -1.07 20.73 18.30
C SER A 269 -1.82 19.41 18.09
N GLY A 270 -1.09 18.29 18.02
CA GLY A 270 -1.63 16.95 17.83
C GLY A 270 -2.16 16.73 16.42
N TRP A 271 -3.19 15.88 16.30
CA TRP A 271 -3.76 15.48 15.01
C TRP A 271 -4.74 16.51 14.44
N ALA A 272 -4.63 16.73 13.13
CA ALA A 272 -5.57 17.43 12.27
C ALA A 272 -5.88 16.58 11.02
N VAL A 273 -7.06 16.79 10.44
CA VAL A 273 -7.49 16.17 9.18
C VAL A 273 -7.59 17.27 8.14
N HIS A 274 -6.99 17.05 6.98
CA HIS A 274 -7.02 18.00 5.87
C HIS A 274 -7.65 17.34 4.64
N GLU A 275 -8.53 18.09 3.98
CA GLU A 275 -9.06 17.73 2.67
C GLU A 275 -7.98 17.97 1.60
N VAL A 276 -7.88 17.03 0.66
CA VAL A 276 -7.02 17.16 -0.52
C VAL A 276 -7.89 17.65 -1.68
N SER A 277 -7.49 18.72 -2.36
CA SER A 277 -8.31 19.27 -3.45
C SER A 277 -8.49 18.25 -4.59
N GLU A 278 -9.64 18.30 -5.26
CA GLU A 278 -9.94 17.37 -6.36
C GLU A 278 -8.93 17.46 -7.50
N GLU A 279 -8.30 18.63 -7.73
CA GLU A 279 -7.26 18.76 -8.76
C GLU A 279 -6.03 17.92 -8.44
N LEU A 280 -5.67 17.79 -7.15
CA LEU A 280 -4.53 16.97 -6.71
C LEU A 280 -4.87 15.48 -6.69
N GLN A 281 -6.15 15.09 -6.72
CA GLN A 281 -6.56 13.69 -6.73
C GLN A 281 -6.41 13.02 -8.11
N GLN A 282 -6.26 13.80 -9.19
CA GLN A 282 -6.22 13.30 -10.58
C GLN A 282 -4.83 12.82 -11.05
N VAL A 283 -3.93 12.45 -10.13
CA VAL A 283 -2.60 11.96 -10.53
C VAL A 283 -2.77 10.69 -11.37
N PRO A 284 -2.18 10.62 -12.58
CA PRO A 284 -2.27 9.42 -13.41
C PRO A 284 -1.75 8.22 -12.64
N GLU A 285 -2.43 7.07 -12.73
CA GLU A 285 -1.79 5.81 -12.37
C GLU A 285 -0.43 5.73 -13.07
N PRO A 286 0.62 5.22 -12.41
CA PRO A 286 1.88 4.99 -13.09
C PRO A 286 1.57 4.15 -14.32
N ALA A 287 1.88 4.70 -15.50
CA ALA A 287 1.76 3.95 -16.74
C ALA A 287 2.42 2.60 -16.53
N ALA A 288 1.70 1.52 -16.83
CA ALA A 288 2.24 0.17 -16.78
C ALA A 288 3.60 0.21 -17.47
N ALA A 289 4.67 -0.08 -16.71
CA ALA A 289 6.01 -0.05 -17.25
C ALA A 289 6.08 -1.07 -18.40
N GLU A 290 6.23 -0.57 -19.62
CA GLU A 290 6.48 -1.37 -20.83
C GLU A 290 7.73 -2.25 -20.68
#